data_AF-A0AAN6PYP0-F1
#
_entry.id   AF-A0AAN6PYP0-F1
#
_cell.length_a   1.000
_cell.length_b   1.000
_cell.length_c   1.000
_cell.angle_alpha   90.00
_cell.angle_beta   90.00
_cell.angle_gamma   90.00
#
_symmetry.space_group_name_H-M   'P 1'
#
loop_
_entity.id
_entity.type
_entity.pdbx_description
1 polymer ?
#
loop_
_entity_poly.entity_id
_entity_poly.type
_entity_poly.pdbx_seq_one_letter_code
_entity_poly.pdbx_strand_id
1 'polypeptide(L)'
;MTNFSIKIVSDAICPWCYVGKKRLERAIETYKRDVPGGANDVFTITWHPFYLDPSLPKTGIDRSVYLAKRYGSERMAIATAHLKTLGEAEGIKFSLQGKIGNTRDAHRLVQLAKTKSNETENRVISALFKTHHEEDADITSQEALVAAGVKGGLDREEVEEWLSQGKGGEEVDREVEEAYRKGIHGVPNCK
;
A
#
# COMPACT_ATOMS: atom_id res chain seq x y z
N MET A 1 14.41 -5.29 25.81
CA MET A 1 13.19 -4.87 25.10
C MET A 1 13.51 -3.56 24.41
N THR A 2 13.89 -3.68 23.15
CA THR A 2 14.14 -2.58 22.23
C THR A 2 12.84 -2.30 21.48
N ASN A 3 12.56 -1.02 21.24
CA ASN A 3 11.42 -0.59 20.42
C ASN A 3 11.97 -0.06 19.09
N PHE A 4 11.70 -0.78 18.01
CA PHE A 4 12.02 -0.36 16.65
C PHE A 4 10.84 0.43 16.08
N SER A 5 11.13 1.62 15.55
CA SER A 5 10.18 2.43 14.81
C SER A 5 10.62 2.45 13.34
N ILE A 6 9.77 1.95 12.46
CA ILE A 6 10.04 1.84 11.02
C ILE A 6 9.04 2.73 10.28
N LYS A 7 9.54 3.66 9.48
CA LYS A 7 8.71 4.55 8.66
C LYS A 7 8.81 4.15 7.21
N ILE A 8 7.67 3.88 6.58
CA ILE A 8 7.61 3.44 5.19
C ILE A 8 6.79 4.43 4.37
N VAL A 9 7.44 5.05 3.39
CA VAL A 9 6.74 5.83 2.35
C VAL A 9 6.34 4.89 1.23
N SER A 10 5.06 4.86 0.89
CA SER A 10 4.45 3.84 0.04
C SER A 10 3.28 4.38 -0.77
N ASP A 11 2.92 3.65 -1.84
CA ASP A 11 1.72 3.89 -2.64
C ASP A 11 0.97 2.56 -2.87
N ALA A 12 -0.35 2.59 -2.81
CA ALA A 12 -1.20 1.39 -2.88
C ALA A 12 -1.16 0.69 -4.26
N ILE A 13 -0.81 1.43 -5.31
CA ILE A 13 -0.64 0.90 -6.67
C ILE A 13 0.79 0.40 -6.95
N CYS A 14 1.70 0.53 -5.99
CA CYS A 14 3.09 0.13 -6.17
C CYS A 14 3.29 -1.37 -5.86
N PRO A 15 3.55 -2.23 -6.86
CA PRO A 15 3.75 -3.65 -6.60
C PRO A 15 5.01 -3.91 -5.76
N TRP A 16 6.05 -3.07 -5.90
CA TRP A 16 7.27 -3.19 -5.12
C TRP A 16 7.08 -2.82 -3.65
N CYS A 17 6.12 -1.94 -3.32
CA CYS A 17 5.74 -1.69 -1.94
C CYS A 17 5.14 -2.93 -1.30
N TYR A 18 4.31 -3.68 -2.04
CA TYR A 18 3.73 -4.92 -1.53
C TYR A 18 4.79 -5.99 -1.28
N VAL A 19 5.71 -6.20 -2.23
CA VAL A 19 6.87 -7.09 -2.06
C VAL A 19 7.73 -6.65 -0.86
N GLY A 20 8.00 -5.35 -0.75
CA GLY A 20 8.77 -4.78 0.35
C GLY A 20 8.13 -5.05 1.70
N LYS A 21 6.80 -4.91 1.81
CA LYS A 21 6.05 -5.25 3.03
C LYS A 21 6.23 -6.72 3.42
N LYS A 22 5.99 -7.66 2.49
CA LYS A 22 6.14 -9.10 2.76
C LYS A 22 7.55 -9.47 3.23
N ARG A 23 8.56 -8.87 2.58
CA ARG A 23 9.97 -9.08 2.97
C ARG A 23 10.28 -8.51 4.35
N LEU A 24 9.74 -7.34 4.68
CA LEU A 24 9.92 -6.74 6.01
C LEU A 24 9.27 -7.60 7.09
N GLU A 25 8.05 -8.10 6.86
CA GLU A 25 7.36 -9.01 7.78
C GLU A 25 8.20 -10.26 8.04
N ARG A 26 8.67 -10.93 6.98
CA ARG A 26 9.56 -12.10 7.10
C ARG A 26 10.85 -11.78 7.85
N ALA A 27 11.43 -10.61 7.60
CA ALA A 27 12.65 -10.18 8.28
C ALA A 27 12.42 -9.96 9.78
N ILE A 28 11.30 -9.35 10.17
CA ILE A 28 10.91 -9.17 11.57
C ILE A 28 10.66 -10.52 12.25
N GLU A 29 9.96 -11.44 11.58
CA GLU A 29 9.74 -12.79 12.10
C GLU A 29 11.06 -13.55 12.33
N THR A 30 11.97 -13.46 11.35
CA THR A 30 13.32 -14.05 11.44
C THR A 30 14.11 -13.43 12.59
N TYR A 31 14.10 -12.10 12.73
CA TYR A 31 14.75 -11.40 13.83
C TYR A 31 14.23 -11.87 15.19
N LYS A 32 12.91 -11.91 15.37
CA LYS A 32 12.27 -12.31 16.63
C LYS A 32 12.61 -13.75 17.02
N ARG A 33 12.80 -14.63 16.04
CA ARG A 33 13.16 -16.04 16.23
C ARG A 33 14.65 -16.22 16.55
N ASP A 34 15.53 -15.54 15.80
CA ASP A 34 16.95 -15.88 15.75
C ASP A 34 17.82 -14.99 16.67
N VAL A 35 17.36 -13.79 17.02
CA VAL A 35 18.13 -12.87 17.87
C VAL A 35 17.81 -13.12 19.36
N PRO A 36 18.82 -13.34 20.23
CA PRO A 36 18.61 -13.48 21.66
C PRO A 36 17.88 -12.27 22.25
N GLY A 37 16.74 -12.52 22.88
CA GLY A 37 15.86 -11.47 23.42
C GLY A 37 14.97 -10.77 22.38
N GLY A 38 15.13 -11.06 21.09
CA GLY A 38 14.38 -10.43 20.00
C GLY A 38 12.87 -10.72 20.04
N ALA A 39 12.45 -11.85 20.61
CA ALA A 39 11.03 -12.15 20.83
C ALA A 39 10.32 -11.12 21.72
N ASN A 40 11.06 -10.42 22.59
CA ASN A 40 10.54 -9.38 23.47
C ASN A 40 10.63 -7.98 22.84
N ASP A 41 11.24 -7.84 21.66
CA ASP A 41 11.38 -6.55 20.99
C ASP A 41 10.13 -6.21 20.16
N VAL A 42 9.79 -4.94 20.14
CA VAL A 42 8.56 -4.42 19.51
C VAL A 42 8.93 -3.69 18.23
N PHE A 43 8.20 -3.97 17.17
CA PHE A 43 8.34 -3.32 15.87
C PHE A 43 7.08 -2.54 15.58
N THR A 44 7.20 -1.22 15.52
CA THR A 44 6.13 -0.32 15.13
C THR A 44 6.38 0.16 13.71
N ILE A 45 5.49 -0.19 12.79
CA ILE A 45 5.56 0.22 11.40
C ILE A 45 4.50 1.28 11.16
N THR A 46 4.91 2.45 10.67
CA THR A 46 4.01 3.53 10.28
C THR A 46 4.14 3.81 8.79
N TRP A 47 3.00 3.99 8.13
CA TRP A 47 2.92 4.20 6.70
C TRP A 47 2.69 5.68 6.38
N HIS A 48 3.38 6.14 5.35
CA HIS A 48 3.32 7.51 4.84
C HIS A 48 2.95 7.47 3.36
N PRO A 49 1.99 8.30 2.94
CA PRO A 49 1.47 8.28 1.58
C PRO A 49 2.48 8.86 0.59
N PHE A 50 2.40 8.38 -0.65
CA PHE A 50 3.10 8.90 -1.80
C PHE A 50 2.23 8.71 -3.03
N TYR A 51 2.25 9.64 -3.98
CA TYR A 51 1.61 9.44 -5.27
C TYR A 51 2.69 9.09 -6.31
N LEU A 52 2.69 7.85 -6.80
CA LEU A 52 3.55 7.43 -7.90
C LEU A 52 3.19 8.13 -9.21
N ASP A 53 1.90 8.33 -9.43
CA ASP A 53 1.39 9.13 -10.54
C ASP A 53 0.20 9.99 -10.10
N PRO A 54 0.45 11.27 -9.72
CA PRO A 54 -0.61 12.18 -9.32
C PRO A 54 -1.53 12.60 -10.48
N SER A 55 -1.16 12.30 -11.74
CA SER A 55 -1.98 12.61 -12.92
C SER A 55 -3.07 11.56 -13.18
N LEU A 56 -3.03 10.42 -12.49
CA LEU A 56 -4.05 9.40 -12.62
C LEU A 56 -5.45 9.95 -12.28
N PRO A 57 -6.48 9.60 -13.07
CA PRO A 57 -7.84 10.11 -12.88
C PRO A 57 -8.48 9.53 -11.61
N LYS A 58 -9.49 10.25 -11.08
CA LYS A 58 -10.32 9.77 -9.97
C LYS A 58 -11.20 8.59 -10.33
N THR A 59 -11.48 8.38 -11.61
CA THR A 59 -12.20 7.22 -12.11
C THR A 59 -11.19 6.22 -12.66
N GLY A 60 -11.22 4.99 -12.16
CA GLY A 60 -10.33 3.92 -12.59
C GLY A 60 -10.35 3.69 -14.11
N ILE A 61 -9.16 3.63 -14.69
CA ILE A 61 -8.90 3.27 -16.09
C ILE A 61 -8.29 1.86 -16.16
N ASP A 62 -8.35 1.24 -17.34
CA ASP A 62 -7.77 -0.09 -17.53
C ASP A 62 -6.26 -0.11 -17.19
N ARG A 63 -5.91 -0.93 -16.21
CA ARG A 63 -4.54 -0.99 -15.68
C ARG A 63 -3.55 -1.50 -16.72
N SER A 64 -3.93 -2.51 -17.48
CA SER A 64 -3.04 -3.13 -18.49
C SER A 64 -2.73 -2.14 -19.61
N VAL A 65 -3.74 -1.40 -20.08
CA VAL A 65 -3.61 -0.38 -21.13
C VAL A 65 -2.77 0.80 -20.62
N TYR A 66 -3.03 1.27 -19.41
CA TYR A 66 -2.25 2.36 -18.81
C TYR A 66 -0.77 2.00 -18.68
N LEU A 67 -0.46 0.81 -18.13
CA LEU A 67 0.91 0.35 -17.95
C LEU A 67 1.64 0.14 -19.29
N ALA A 68 0.96 -0.46 -20.28
CA ALA A 68 1.51 -0.63 -21.62
C ALA A 68 1.83 0.71 -22.29
N LYS A 69 0.96 1.72 -22.13
CA LYS A 69 1.19 3.07 -22.65
C LYS A 69 2.36 3.77 -21.95
N ARG A 70 2.49 3.61 -20.63
CA ARG A 70 3.50 4.29 -19.81
C ARG A 70 4.91 3.73 -20.00
N TYR A 71 5.03 2.41 -20.10
CA TYR A 71 6.33 1.72 -20.06
C TYR A 71 6.69 0.98 -21.35
N GLY A 72 5.73 0.81 -22.27
CA GLY A 72 5.87 -0.02 -23.46
C GLY A 72 5.50 -1.48 -23.20
N SER A 73 4.79 -2.11 -24.14
CA SER A 73 4.23 -3.46 -23.99
C SER A 73 5.29 -4.54 -23.76
N GLU A 74 6.39 -4.52 -24.50
CA GLU A 74 7.48 -5.51 -24.38
C GLU A 74 8.19 -5.43 -23.03
N ARG A 75 8.56 -4.21 -22.62
CA ARG A 75 9.18 -3.96 -21.30
C ARG A 75 8.23 -4.37 -20.17
N MET A 76 6.94 -4.08 -20.33
CA MET A 76 5.94 -4.50 -19.35
C MET A 76 5.82 -6.02 -19.26
N ALA A 77 5.85 -6.76 -20.37
CA ALA A 77 5.77 -8.22 -20.33
C ALA A 77 6.94 -8.82 -19.52
N ILE A 78 8.17 -8.36 -19.77
CA ILE A 78 9.37 -8.81 -19.04
C ILE A 78 9.27 -8.44 -17.55
N ALA A 79 8.95 -7.17 -17.24
CA ALA A 79 8.82 -6.69 -15.87
C ALA A 79 7.71 -7.44 -15.10
N THR A 80 6.59 -7.74 -15.77
CA THR A 80 5.47 -8.50 -15.22
C THR A 80 5.88 -9.93 -14.89
N ALA A 81 6.55 -10.62 -15.80
CA ALA A 81 7.01 -11.99 -15.57
C ALA A 81 7.96 -12.04 -14.37
N HIS A 82 8.92 -11.12 -14.31
CA HIS A 82 9.82 -11.00 -13.18
C HIS A 82 9.09 -10.71 -11.86
N LEU A 83 8.15 -9.77 -11.87
CA LEU A 83 7.34 -9.42 -10.69
C LEU A 83 6.51 -10.61 -10.19
N LYS A 84 5.91 -11.40 -11.09
CA LYS A 84 5.15 -12.60 -10.73
C LYS A 84 6.03 -13.64 -10.04
N THR A 85 7.20 -13.95 -10.62
CA THR A 85 8.16 -14.88 -10.01
C THR A 85 8.61 -14.41 -8.63
N LEU A 86 8.91 -13.12 -8.47
CA LEU A 86 9.26 -12.56 -7.16
C LEU A 86 8.09 -12.59 -6.18
N GLY A 87 6.88 -12.29 -6.65
CA GLY A 87 5.66 -12.35 -5.85
C GLY A 87 5.41 -13.75 -5.32
N GLU A 88 5.51 -14.79 -6.16
CA GLU A 88 5.31 -16.18 -5.75
C GLU A 88 6.25 -16.60 -4.62
N ALA A 89 7.52 -16.19 -4.68
CA ALA A 89 8.50 -16.45 -3.62
C ALA A 89 8.16 -15.76 -2.28
N GLU A 90 7.36 -14.69 -2.31
CA GLU A 90 6.88 -13.95 -1.14
C GLU A 90 5.39 -14.23 -0.84
N GLY A 91 4.80 -15.23 -1.49
CA GLY A 91 3.39 -15.64 -1.30
C GLY A 91 2.35 -14.70 -1.91
N ILE A 92 2.74 -13.85 -2.87
CA ILE A 92 1.86 -12.91 -3.59
C ILE A 92 1.52 -13.45 -4.98
N LYS A 93 0.22 -13.51 -5.31
CA LYS A 93 -0.24 -13.88 -6.65
C LYS A 93 -0.58 -12.65 -7.47
N PHE A 94 0.45 -12.00 -8.01
CA PHE A 94 0.25 -10.77 -8.79
C PHE A 94 -0.65 -11.00 -10.01
N SER A 95 -1.71 -10.20 -10.09
CA SER A 95 -2.48 -9.92 -11.28
C SER A 95 -2.25 -8.47 -11.71
N LEU A 96 -2.31 -8.22 -13.02
CA LEU A 96 -2.17 -6.89 -13.62
C LEU A 96 -3.45 -6.43 -14.34
N GLN A 97 -4.57 -7.12 -14.11
CA GLN A 97 -5.87 -6.78 -14.71
C GLN A 97 -6.59 -5.71 -13.89
N GLY A 98 -7.88 -5.48 -14.16
CA GLY A 98 -8.67 -4.52 -13.39
C GLY A 98 -8.29 -3.07 -13.69
N LYS A 99 -8.48 -2.21 -12.69
CA LYS A 99 -8.39 -0.75 -12.86
C LYS A 99 -7.36 -0.10 -11.96
N ILE A 100 -6.75 0.96 -12.48
CA ILE A 100 -5.81 1.82 -11.78
C ILE A 100 -6.30 3.27 -11.85
N GLY A 101 -6.00 4.06 -10.83
CA GLY A 101 -6.38 5.46 -10.79
C GLY A 101 -5.75 6.17 -9.60
N ASN A 102 -6.26 7.35 -9.27
CA ASN A 102 -5.77 8.17 -8.18
C ASN A 102 -5.86 7.42 -6.84
N THR A 103 -4.78 7.43 -6.07
CA THR A 103 -4.68 6.68 -4.80
C THR A 103 -5.00 7.50 -3.55
N ARG A 104 -5.40 8.77 -3.69
CA ARG A 104 -5.67 9.64 -2.54
C ARG A 104 -6.69 9.05 -1.57
N ASP A 105 -7.76 8.45 -2.07
CA ASP A 105 -8.78 7.85 -1.20
C ASP A 105 -8.31 6.55 -0.54
N ALA A 106 -7.45 5.78 -1.21
CA ALA A 106 -6.78 4.64 -0.59
C ALA A 106 -5.86 5.10 0.56
N HIS A 107 -5.13 6.20 0.37
CA HIS A 107 -4.30 6.80 1.42
C HIS A 107 -5.13 7.40 2.56
N ARG A 108 -6.29 8.00 2.26
CA ARG A 108 -7.23 8.48 3.28
C ARG A 108 -7.78 7.33 4.12
N LEU A 109 -8.04 6.18 3.52
CA LEU A 109 -8.43 4.97 4.26
C LEU A 109 -7.31 4.51 5.22
N VAL A 110 -6.05 4.55 4.79
CA VAL A 110 -4.90 4.25 5.65
C VAL A 110 -4.80 5.26 6.80
N GLN A 111 -5.04 6.55 6.54
CA GLN A 111 -5.09 7.57 7.60
C GLN A 111 -6.18 7.27 8.64
N LEU A 112 -7.38 6.86 8.23
CA LEU A 112 -8.39 6.39 9.18
C LEU A 112 -7.86 5.23 10.02
N ALA A 113 -7.26 4.23 9.40
CA ALA A 113 -6.69 3.07 10.08
C ALA A 113 -5.62 3.45 11.11
N LYS A 114 -4.78 4.42 10.77
CA LYS A 114 -3.74 4.99 11.63
C LYS A 114 -4.28 5.64 12.90
N THR A 115 -5.50 6.22 12.86
CA THR A 115 -6.15 6.75 14.07
C THR A 115 -6.58 5.66 15.06
N LYS A 116 -6.70 4.40 14.61
CA LYS A 116 -7.16 3.29 15.44
C LYS A 116 -6.01 2.59 16.14
N SER A 117 -5.01 2.15 15.38
CA SER A 117 -3.76 1.58 15.91
C SER A 117 -2.78 1.31 14.75
N ASN A 118 -1.50 1.16 15.08
CA ASN A 118 -0.49 0.72 14.10
C ASN A 118 -0.83 -0.69 13.55
N GLU A 119 -1.45 -1.57 14.35
CA GLU A 119 -1.84 -2.90 13.88
C GLU A 119 -2.96 -2.82 12.83
N THR A 120 -3.99 -2.01 13.09
CA THR A 120 -5.08 -1.77 12.13
C THR A 120 -4.56 -1.09 10.86
N GLU A 121 -3.66 -0.10 10.98
CA GLU A 121 -2.98 0.51 9.83
C GLU A 121 -2.28 -0.55 8.96
N ASN A 122 -1.49 -1.43 9.58
CA ASN A 122 -0.77 -2.50 8.87
C ASN A 122 -1.71 -3.51 8.19
N ARG A 123 -2.84 -3.87 8.84
CA ARG A 123 -3.84 -4.76 8.26
C ARG A 123 -4.57 -4.13 7.08
N VAL A 124 -4.94 -2.85 7.16
CA VAL A 124 -5.61 -2.10 6.08
C VAL A 124 -4.70 -1.93 4.87
N ILE A 125 -3.43 -1.55 5.06
CA ILE A 125 -2.42 -1.52 3.98
C ILE A 125 -2.33 -2.88 3.29
N SER A 126 -2.26 -3.96 4.06
CA SER A 126 -2.22 -5.33 3.53
C SER A 126 -3.47 -5.67 2.72
N ALA A 127 -4.64 -5.29 3.21
CA ALA A 127 -5.90 -5.53 2.52
C ALA A 127 -5.98 -4.75 1.20
N LEU A 128 -5.52 -3.49 1.18
CA LEU A 128 -5.44 -2.67 -0.03
C LEU A 128 -4.51 -3.29 -1.08
N PHE A 129 -3.30 -3.70 -0.68
CA PHE A 129 -2.37 -4.35 -1.59
C PHE A 129 -2.95 -5.61 -2.19
N LYS A 130 -3.52 -6.50 -1.36
CA LYS A 130 -4.14 -7.73 -1.85
C LYS A 130 -5.30 -7.45 -2.80
N THR A 131 -6.21 -6.55 -2.40
CA THR A 131 -7.40 -6.18 -3.18
C THR A 131 -7.02 -5.63 -4.56
N HIS A 132 -5.99 -4.79 -4.65
CA HIS A 132 -5.56 -4.22 -5.92
C HIS A 132 -4.65 -5.14 -6.75
N HIS A 133 -3.69 -5.81 -6.11
CA HIS A 133 -2.64 -6.56 -6.81
C HIS A 133 -2.95 -8.03 -7.03
N GLU A 134 -3.89 -8.63 -6.29
CA GLU A 134 -4.24 -10.05 -6.42
C GLU A 134 -5.70 -10.26 -6.84
N GLU A 135 -6.59 -9.35 -6.44
CA GLU A 135 -8.04 -9.47 -6.67
C GLU A 135 -8.57 -8.56 -7.80
N ASP A 136 -7.68 -7.83 -8.49
CA ASP A 136 -7.98 -6.97 -9.65
C ASP A 136 -9.03 -5.87 -9.40
N ALA A 137 -9.23 -5.48 -8.14
CA ALA A 137 -10.18 -4.46 -7.78
C ALA A 137 -9.73 -3.06 -8.22
N ASP A 138 -10.72 -2.21 -8.52
CA ASP A 138 -10.52 -0.80 -8.82
C ASP A 138 -10.14 -0.04 -7.54
N ILE A 139 -8.92 0.48 -7.49
CA ILE A 139 -8.40 1.24 -6.34
C ILE A 139 -9.14 2.56 -6.11
N THR A 140 -9.90 3.04 -7.10
CA THR A 140 -10.74 4.25 -6.97
C THR A 140 -12.19 3.93 -6.62
N SER A 141 -12.57 2.66 -6.52
CA SER A 141 -13.94 2.28 -6.18
C SER A 141 -14.16 2.40 -4.68
N GLN A 142 -15.15 3.20 -4.28
CA GLN A 142 -15.53 3.33 -2.88
C GLN A 142 -15.94 1.99 -2.28
N GLU A 143 -16.65 1.15 -3.04
CA GLU A 143 -17.02 -0.20 -2.60
C GLU A 143 -15.79 -1.07 -2.31
N ALA A 144 -14.78 -1.03 -3.20
CA ALA A 144 -13.55 -1.79 -3.02
C ALA A 144 -12.74 -1.28 -1.82
N LEU A 145 -12.68 0.04 -1.62
CA LEU A 145 -12.00 0.65 -0.49
C LEU A 145 -12.69 0.31 0.84
N VAL A 146 -14.02 0.37 0.90
CA VAL A 146 -14.80 -0.06 2.07
C VAL A 146 -14.54 -1.53 2.39
N ALA A 147 -14.60 -2.40 1.38
CA ALA A 147 -14.31 -3.82 1.54
C ALA A 147 -12.88 -4.06 2.07
N ALA A 148 -11.88 -3.34 1.56
CA ALA A 148 -10.50 -3.41 2.05
C ALA A 148 -10.37 -2.92 3.50
N GLY A 149 -11.04 -1.82 3.86
CA GLY A 149 -11.08 -1.29 5.22
C GLY A 149 -11.64 -2.30 6.22
N VAL A 150 -12.78 -2.90 5.88
CA VAL A 150 -13.44 -3.94 6.69
C VAL A 150 -12.56 -5.18 6.83
N LYS A 151 -11.94 -5.66 5.74
CA LYS A 151 -10.95 -6.76 5.79
C LYS A 151 -9.76 -6.42 6.71
N GLY A 152 -9.39 -5.15 6.80
CA GLY A 152 -8.35 -4.63 7.70
C GLY A 152 -8.79 -4.44 9.15
N GLY A 153 -10.06 -4.67 9.47
CA GLY A 153 -10.62 -4.57 10.81
C GLY A 153 -11.21 -3.20 11.16
N LEU A 154 -11.52 -2.36 10.17
CA LEU A 154 -12.30 -1.14 10.38
C LEU A 154 -13.81 -1.42 10.35
N ASP A 155 -14.57 -0.55 11.01
CA ASP A 155 -16.02 -0.54 10.90
C ASP A 155 -16.47 -0.07 9.51
N ARG A 156 -17.50 -0.69 8.96
CA ARG A 156 -18.00 -0.38 7.62
C ARG A 156 -18.56 1.04 7.52
N GLU A 157 -19.45 1.41 8.43
CA GLU A 157 -20.15 2.69 8.40
C GLU A 157 -19.14 3.82 8.60
N GLU A 158 -18.17 3.62 9.48
CA GLU A 158 -17.08 4.58 9.68
C GLU A 158 -16.25 4.80 8.42
N VAL A 159 -15.90 3.73 7.68
CA VAL A 159 -15.16 3.87 6.43
C VAL A 159 -15.97 4.59 5.36
N GLU A 160 -17.26 4.26 5.23
CA GLU A 160 -18.17 4.89 4.27
C GLU A 160 -18.34 6.39 4.57
N GLU A 161 -18.54 6.76 5.84
CA GLU A 161 -18.62 8.14 6.29
C GLU A 161 -17.29 8.88 6.05
N TRP A 162 -16.17 8.27 6.45
CA TRP A 162 -14.84 8.87 6.30
C TRP A 162 -14.52 9.20 4.84
N LEU A 163 -14.77 8.26 3.93
CA LEU A 163 -14.50 8.43 2.51
C LEU A 163 -15.45 9.47 1.88
N SER A 164 -16.76 9.38 2.16
CA SER A 164 -17.76 10.29 1.59
C SER A 164 -17.56 11.75 2.04
N GLN A 165 -17.13 11.98 3.28
CA GLN A 165 -16.95 13.33 3.82
C GLN A 165 -15.59 13.99 3.49
N GLY A 166 -14.72 13.34 2.72
CA GLY A 166 -13.41 13.95 2.42
C GLY A 166 -12.39 13.91 3.57
N LYS A 167 -12.70 13.29 4.72
CA LYS A 167 -11.84 13.23 5.92
C LYS A 167 -10.46 12.63 5.64
N GLY A 168 -9.43 13.11 6.34
CA GLY A 168 -8.03 12.67 6.19
C GLY A 168 -7.31 13.22 4.95
N GLY A 169 -8.01 13.95 4.08
CA GLY A 169 -7.45 14.41 2.81
C GLY A 169 -6.32 15.42 2.97
N GLU A 170 -6.47 16.38 3.87
CA GLU A 170 -5.44 17.40 4.13
C GLU A 170 -4.18 16.79 4.73
N GLU A 171 -4.32 15.80 5.63
CA GLU A 171 -3.20 15.06 6.19
C GLU A 171 -2.44 14.27 5.12
N VAL A 172 -3.16 13.57 4.25
CA VAL A 172 -2.54 12.83 3.14
C VAL A 172 -1.75 13.77 2.25
N ASP A 173 -2.37 14.86 1.78
CA ASP A 173 -1.73 15.76 0.82
C ASP A 173 -0.48 16.42 1.44
N ARG A 174 -0.56 16.81 2.72
CA ARG A 174 0.58 17.36 3.48
C ARG A 174 1.73 16.35 3.61
N GLU A 175 1.43 15.09 3.97
CA GLU A 175 2.47 14.06 4.10
C GLU A 175 3.12 13.71 2.75
N VAL A 176 2.35 13.70 1.66
CA VAL A 176 2.89 13.51 0.30
C VAL A 176 3.83 14.65 -0.09
N GLU A 177 3.43 15.90 0.14
CA GLU A 177 4.29 17.05 -0.10
C GLU A 177 5.57 17.00 0.72
N GLU A 178 5.48 16.59 1.99
CA GLU A 178 6.65 16.43 2.84
C GLU A 178 7.61 15.35 2.30
N ALA A 179 7.08 14.23 1.79
CA ALA A 179 7.88 13.20 1.15
C ALA A 179 8.65 13.74 -0.07
N TYR A 180 7.97 14.51 -0.93
CA TYR A 180 8.62 15.16 -2.08
C TYR A 180 9.69 16.17 -1.64
N ARG A 181 9.42 17.01 -0.64
CA ARG A 181 10.39 17.97 -0.10
C ARG A 181 11.61 17.30 0.51
N LYS A 182 11.46 16.08 1.05
CA LYS A 182 12.56 15.26 1.57
C LYS A 182 13.36 14.53 0.47
N GLY A 183 13.09 14.81 -0.80
CA GLY A 183 13.80 14.22 -1.94
C GLY A 183 13.43 12.76 -2.21
N ILE A 184 12.26 12.31 -1.75
CA ILE A 184 11.77 10.97 -2.07
C ILE A 184 11.16 11.02 -3.46
N HIS A 185 11.78 10.29 -4.40
CA HIS A 185 11.35 10.20 -5.80
C HIS A 185 10.87 8.79 -6.20
N GLY A 186 10.86 7.86 -5.25
CA GLY A 186 10.47 6.48 -5.49
C GLY A 186 10.11 5.77 -4.19
N VAL A 187 9.23 4.78 -4.33
CA VAL A 187 8.73 3.94 -3.23
C VAL A 187 8.88 2.46 -3.58
N PRO A 188 9.03 1.55 -2.60
CA PRO A 188 9.02 1.81 -1.15
C PRO A 188 10.29 2.53 -0.68
N ASN A 189 10.14 3.50 0.22
CA ASN A 189 11.26 4.11 0.95
C ASN A 189 11.12 3.79 2.43
N CYS A 190 12.10 3.08 2.99
CA CYS A 190 12.10 2.65 4.38
C CYS A 190 13.20 3.42 5.14
N LYS A 191 12.85 3.99 6.29
CA LYS A 191 13.78 4.64 7.22
C LYS A 191 13.57 4.15 8.65
#